data_AF-A0A382WRP8-F1
#
_entry.id   AF-A0A382WRP8-F1
#
_cell.length_a   1.000
_cell.length_b   1.000
_cell.length_c   1.000
_cell.angle_alpha   90.00
_cell.angle_beta   90.00
_cell.angle_gamma   90.00
#
_symmetry.space_group_name_H-M   'P 1'
#
loop_
_entity.id
_entity.type
_entity.pdbx_description
1 polymer ?
#
loop_
_entity_poly.entity_id
_entity_poly.type
_entity_poly.pdbx_seq_one_letter_code
_entity_poly.pdbx_strand_id
1 'polypeptide(L)'
;DLAFDLSLVANRTYMLKETSENAEHRAQATESIKQFDEWAVGLDYREDVYRVVKAYADSSPRLIGEAKRLLEQTLRDYRRAGLHLGKPERDEVERLRKELSAATTEFRTNITNAKKELKFTGAQLEGLPESFLEQVKTSDDEYTLQANVTFHYLNVMRSAKPEATRKRISGERKRLAREKNIPLLKTVLQLRATIATKLGYKTWADYKCEVKMAGNGTTAREFLMDLKRGLEPKWQSELEQFTELKRRETGDANATLKMWDAFYYMNLLKKEKYS
;
A
#
# COMPACT_ATOMS: atom_id res chain seq x y z
N ASP A 1 -26.44 4.72 -23.18
CA ASP A 1 -25.33 5.43 -22.53
C ASP A 1 -24.07 4.69 -22.94
N LEU A 2 -23.17 5.32 -23.71
CA LEU A 2 -21.97 4.65 -24.23
C LEU A 2 -21.10 4.07 -23.12
N ALA A 3 -21.03 4.74 -21.97
CA ALA A 3 -20.24 4.26 -20.83
C ALA A 3 -20.80 2.94 -20.27
N PHE A 4 -22.12 2.79 -20.23
CA PHE A 4 -22.79 1.57 -19.81
C PHE A 4 -22.48 0.41 -20.77
N ASP A 5 -22.60 0.62 -22.08
CA ASP A 5 -22.37 -0.43 -23.08
C ASP A 5 -20.92 -0.92 -23.05
N LEU A 6 -19.96 0.00 -22.95
CA LEU A 6 -18.53 -0.31 -22.80
C LEU A 6 -18.26 -1.09 -21.50
N SER A 7 -18.81 -0.61 -20.38
CA SER A 7 -18.63 -1.25 -19.07
C SER A 7 -19.21 -2.65 -19.05
N LEU A 8 -20.35 -2.88 -19.71
CA LEU A 8 -20.99 -4.18 -19.76
C LEU A 8 -20.11 -5.21 -20.49
N VAL A 9 -19.53 -4.82 -21.63
CA VAL A 9 -18.60 -5.68 -22.37
C VAL A 9 -17.34 -5.95 -21.55
N ALA A 10 -16.73 -4.91 -20.99
CA ALA A 10 -15.53 -5.04 -20.16
C ALA A 10 -15.77 -5.98 -18.97
N ASN A 11 -16.87 -5.80 -18.23
CA ASN A 11 -17.19 -6.62 -17.05
C ASN A 11 -17.34 -8.11 -17.39
N ARG A 12 -17.94 -8.44 -18.54
CA ARG A 12 -18.06 -9.83 -18.99
C ARG A 12 -16.70 -10.44 -19.31
N THR A 13 -15.83 -9.68 -19.97
CA THR A 13 -14.46 -10.12 -20.28
C THR A 13 -13.63 -10.27 -19.00
N TYR A 14 -13.76 -9.34 -18.05
CA TYR A 14 -13.16 -9.45 -16.72
C TYR A 14 -13.59 -10.72 -15.99
N MET A 15 -14.88 -11.07 -16.03
CA MET A 15 -15.35 -12.31 -15.42
C MET A 15 -14.69 -13.54 -16.07
N LEU A 16 -14.66 -13.61 -17.41
CA LEU A 16 -14.01 -14.71 -18.13
C LEU A 16 -12.52 -14.86 -17.78
N LYS A 17 -11.79 -13.74 -17.65
CA LYS A 17 -10.37 -13.73 -17.23
C LYS A 17 -10.17 -14.42 -15.88
N GLU A 18 -11.02 -14.14 -14.90
CA GLU A 18 -10.83 -14.60 -13.53
C GLU A 18 -11.43 -15.99 -13.25
N THR A 19 -12.51 -16.38 -13.95
CA THR A 19 -13.30 -17.56 -13.57
C THR A 19 -13.40 -18.66 -14.62
N SER A 20 -13.06 -18.41 -15.89
CA SER A 20 -13.14 -19.45 -16.92
C SER A 20 -12.24 -20.63 -16.56
N GLU A 21 -12.74 -21.86 -16.68
CA GLU A 21 -11.94 -23.08 -16.46
C GLU A 21 -10.93 -23.31 -17.60
N ASN A 22 -11.23 -22.82 -18.81
CA ASN A 22 -10.34 -22.88 -19.96
C ASN A 22 -9.23 -21.81 -19.87
N ALA A 23 -7.96 -22.24 -19.91
CA ALA A 23 -6.79 -21.38 -19.81
C ALA A 23 -6.60 -20.44 -21.00
N GLU A 24 -6.97 -20.87 -22.22
CA GLU A 24 -6.87 -20.04 -23.42
C GLU A 24 -7.85 -18.86 -23.35
N HIS A 25 -9.09 -19.11 -22.90
CA HIS A 25 -10.07 -18.03 -22.68
C HIS A 25 -9.54 -16.99 -21.69
N ARG A 26 -8.91 -17.43 -20.59
CA ARG A 26 -8.32 -16.50 -19.60
C ARG A 26 -7.20 -15.67 -20.20
N ALA A 27 -6.35 -16.28 -21.04
CA ALA A 27 -5.27 -15.59 -21.72
C ALA A 27 -5.79 -14.54 -22.72
N GLN A 28 -6.75 -14.91 -23.57
CA GLN A 28 -7.37 -13.99 -24.53
C GLN A 28 -8.13 -12.85 -23.83
N ALA A 29 -8.87 -13.15 -22.77
CA ALA A 29 -9.56 -12.16 -21.97
C ALA A 29 -8.57 -11.18 -21.30
N THR A 30 -7.42 -11.67 -20.83
CA THR A 30 -6.35 -10.82 -20.26
C THR A 30 -5.83 -9.81 -21.27
N GLU A 31 -5.52 -10.24 -22.50
CA GLU A 31 -5.04 -9.34 -23.54
C GLU A 31 -6.13 -8.34 -23.97
N SER A 32 -7.37 -8.79 -24.10
CA SER A 32 -8.51 -7.92 -24.47
C SER A 32 -8.76 -6.82 -23.42
N ILE A 33 -8.68 -7.18 -22.13
CA ILE A 33 -8.82 -6.22 -21.02
C ILE A 33 -7.68 -5.21 -21.03
N LYS A 34 -6.44 -5.65 -21.28
CA LYS A 34 -5.29 -4.75 -21.36
C LYS A 34 -5.51 -3.70 -22.45
N GLN A 35 -5.94 -4.11 -23.64
CA GLN A 35 -6.24 -3.20 -24.74
C GLN A 35 -7.38 -2.24 -24.39
N PHE A 36 -8.45 -2.74 -23.76
CA PHE A 36 -9.56 -1.91 -23.29
C PHE A 36 -9.12 -0.87 -22.26
N ASP A 37 -8.34 -1.26 -21.25
CA ASP A 37 -7.86 -0.37 -20.19
C ASP A 37 -6.92 0.72 -20.76
N GLU A 38 -6.02 0.36 -21.68
CA GLU A 38 -5.14 1.31 -22.37
C GLU A 38 -5.95 2.34 -23.17
N TRP A 39 -6.97 1.89 -23.90
CA TRP A 39 -7.88 2.77 -24.63
C TRP A 39 -8.72 3.65 -23.70
N ALA A 40 -9.28 3.09 -22.62
CA ALA A 40 -10.14 3.78 -21.68
C ALA A 40 -9.41 4.91 -20.96
N VAL A 41 -8.14 4.71 -20.58
CA VAL A 41 -7.28 5.78 -20.03
C VAL A 41 -7.16 6.95 -21.00
N GLY A 42 -7.13 6.70 -22.31
CA GLY A 42 -7.06 7.75 -23.32
C GLY A 42 -8.27 8.70 -23.32
N LEU A 43 -9.44 8.25 -22.87
CA LEU A 43 -10.66 9.06 -22.81
C LEU A 43 -10.53 10.24 -21.83
N ASP A 44 -9.86 10.03 -20.70
CA ASP A 44 -9.67 11.05 -19.67
C ASP A 44 -8.83 12.24 -20.15
N TYR A 45 -8.05 12.06 -21.22
CA TYR A 45 -7.15 13.06 -21.79
C TYR A 45 -7.65 13.67 -23.11
N ARG A 46 -8.90 13.37 -23.51
CA ARG A 46 -9.53 13.94 -24.72
C ARG A 46 -9.86 15.43 -24.53
N GLU A 47 -8.93 16.28 -24.97
CA GLU A 47 -9.08 17.73 -24.88
C GLU A 47 -10.29 18.25 -25.66
N ASP A 48 -10.58 17.69 -26.82
CA ASP A 48 -11.74 18.04 -27.64
C ASP A 48 -13.06 17.77 -26.90
N VAL A 49 -13.18 16.62 -26.24
CA VAL A 49 -14.36 16.29 -25.41
C VAL A 49 -14.43 17.23 -24.20
N TYR A 50 -13.31 17.47 -23.51
CA TYR A 50 -13.27 18.42 -22.39
C TYR A 50 -13.74 19.81 -22.79
N ARG A 51 -13.31 20.34 -23.96
CA ARG A 51 -13.72 21.67 -24.44
C ARG A 51 -15.24 21.75 -24.62
N VAL A 52 -15.87 20.70 -25.14
CA VAL A 52 -17.34 20.64 -25.30
C VAL A 52 -18.03 20.61 -23.93
N VAL A 53 -17.59 19.75 -23.01
CA VAL A 53 -18.16 19.64 -21.65
C VAL A 53 -17.98 20.96 -20.88
N LYS A 54 -16.81 21.58 -21.00
CA LYS A 54 -16.47 22.88 -20.40
C LYS A 54 -17.36 23.99 -20.96
N ALA A 55 -17.55 24.07 -22.29
CA ALA A 55 -18.43 25.05 -22.91
C ALA A 55 -19.90 24.87 -22.47
N TYR A 56 -20.36 23.62 -22.36
CA TYR A 56 -21.68 23.34 -21.80
C TYR A 56 -21.79 23.80 -20.34
N ALA A 57 -20.78 23.53 -19.50
CA ALA A 57 -20.77 23.99 -18.11
C ALA A 57 -20.76 25.53 -18.00
N ASP A 58 -19.99 26.22 -18.85
CA ASP A 58 -19.89 27.68 -18.88
C ASP A 58 -21.23 28.34 -19.29
N SER A 59 -22.09 27.63 -20.04
CA SER A 59 -23.47 28.08 -20.32
C SER A 59 -24.40 28.09 -19.11
N SER A 60 -23.92 27.65 -17.94
CA SER A 60 -24.65 27.58 -16.67
C SER A 60 -25.98 26.80 -16.78
N PRO A 61 -25.93 25.52 -17.19
CA PRO A 61 -27.13 24.73 -17.41
C PRO A 61 -27.88 24.47 -16.10
N ARG A 62 -29.22 24.47 -16.15
CA ARG A 62 -30.07 24.17 -14.99
C ARG A 62 -30.18 22.66 -14.78
N LEU A 63 -29.13 22.07 -14.22
CA LEU A 63 -29.09 20.66 -13.84
C LEU A 63 -29.45 20.46 -12.36
N ILE A 64 -30.10 19.33 -12.06
CA ILE A 64 -30.45 18.90 -10.70
C ILE A 64 -30.02 17.44 -10.46
N GLY A 65 -29.97 17.04 -9.19
CA GLY A 65 -29.71 15.65 -8.80
C GLY A 65 -28.42 15.07 -9.41
N GLU A 66 -28.53 13.87 -9.96
CA GLU A 66 -27.38 13.11 -10.51
C GLU A 66 -26.76 13.77 -11.74
N ALA A 67 -27.54 14.47 -12.58
CA ALA A 67 -27.01 15.14 -13.76
C ALA A 67 -26.05 16.29 -13.38
N LYS A 68 -26.41 17.08 -12.34
CA LYS A 68 -25.54 18.12 -11.80
C LYS A 68 -24.26 17.52 -11.24
N ARG A 69 -24.40 16.45 -10.44
CA ARG A 69 -23.27 15.75 -9.83
C ARG A 69 -22.32 15.16 -10.87
N LEU A 70 -22.85 14.56 -11.95
CA LEU A 70 -22.07 14.02 -13.04
C LEU A 70 -21.22 15.11 -13.67
N LEU A 71 -21.82 16.25 -14.04
CA LEU A 71 -21.09 17.38 -14.64
C LEU A 71 -19.96 17.88 -13.72
N GLU A 72 -20.24 18.07 -12.42
CA GLU A 72 -19.25 18.50 -11.43
C GLU A 72 -18.08 17.51 -11.30
N GLN A 73 -18.36 16.21 -11.27
CA GLN A 73 -17.34 15.17 -11.17
C GLN A 73 -16.51 15.06 -12.45
N THR A 74 -17.14 15.11 -13.62
CA THR A 74 -16.45 15.09 -14.91
C THR A 74 -15.49 16.28 -15.03
N LEU A 75 -15.94 17.49 -14.69
CA LEU A 75 -15.06 18.68 -14.71
C LEU A 75 -13.93 18.61 -13.69
N ARG A 76 -14.22 18.09 -12.48
CA ARG A 76 -13.18 17.82 -11.47
C ARG A 76 -12.12 16.87 -12.02
N ASP A 77 -12.53 15.78 -12.66
CA ASP A 77 -11.62 14.74 -13.14
C ASP A 77 -10.78 15.25 -14.33
N TYR A 78 -11.35 16.07 -15.22
CA TYR A 78 -10.57 16.78 -16.24
C TYR A 78 -9.58 17.81 -15.67
N ARG A 79 -9.98 18.56 -14.63
CA ARG A 79 -9.05 19.46 -13.94
C ARG A 79 -7.89 18.66 -13.33
N ARG A 80 -8.19 17.53 -12.68
CA ARG A 80 -7.20 16.61 -12.12
C ARG A 80 -6.32 15.98 -13.20
N ALA A 81 -6.82 15.77 -14.41
CA ALA A 81 -6.02 15.33 -15.56
C ALA A 81 -5.11 16.44 -16.12
N GLY A 82 -5.34 17.70 -15.73
CA GLY A 82 -4.55 18.85 -16.19
C GLY A 82 -5.08 19.49 -17.47
N LEU A 83 -6.30 19.17 -17.92
CA LEU A 83 -6.86 19.72 -19.17
C LEU A 83 -7.19 21.22 -19.10
N HIS A 84 -7.23 21.78 -17.90
CA HIS A 84 -7.34 23.22 -17.67
C HIS A 84 -6.01 23.98 -17.91
N LEU A 85 -4.88 23.27 -17.96
CA LEU A 85 -3.56 23.85 -18.18
C LEU A 85 -3.29 24.08 -19.68
N GLY A 86 -2.36 24.99 -19.98
CA GLY A 86 -1.83 25.12 -21.33
C GLY A 86 -1.07 23.85 -21.78
N LYS A 87 -1.03 23.58 -23.09
CA LYS A 87 -0.36 22.38 -23.65
C LYS A 87 1.06 22.17 -23.11
N PRO A 88 1.95 23.18 -23.02
CA PRO A 88 3.30 22.98 -22.47
C PRO A 88 3.31 22.51 -21.00
N GLU A 89 2.46 23.10 -20.15
CA GLU A 89 2.37 22.72 -18.73
C GLU A 89 1.76 21.34 -18.54
N ARG A 90 0.77 21.00 -19.37
CA ARG A 90 0.15 19.68 -19.37
C ARG A 90 1.13 18.59 -19.79
N ASP A 91 1.92 18.82 -20.84
CA ASP A 91 2.94 17.88 -21.30
C ASP A 91 4.02 17.65 -20.24
N GLU A 92 4.38 18.70 -19.51
CA GLU A 92 5.28 18.59 -18.37
C GLU A 92 4.66 17.76 -17.23
N VAL A 93 3.39 17.97 -16.90
CA VAL A 93 2.69 17.13 -15.91
C VAL A 93 2.64 15.66 -16.35
N GLU A 94 2.41 15.41 -17.64
CA GLU A 94 2.41 14.05 -18.22
C GLU A 94 3.79 13.39 -18.09
N ARG A 95 4.86 14.11 -18.44
CA ARG A 95 6.24 13.63 -18.26
C ARG A 95 6.53 13.28 -16.80
N LEU A 96 6.20 14.18 -15.87
CA LEU A 96 6.41 13.95 -14.44
C LEU A 96 5.59 12.75 -13.92
N ARG A 97 4.38 12.53 -14.44
CA ARG A 97 3.57 11.34 -14.10
C ARG A 97 4.20 10.05 -14.62
N LYS A 98 4.77 10.05 -15.82
CA LYS A 98 5.51 8.91 -16.38
C LYS A 98 6.73 8.58 -15.51
N GLU A 99 7.50 9.59 -15.12
CA GLU A 99 8.63 9.43 -14.18
C GLU A 99 8.19 8.91 -12.81
N LEU A 100 7.07 9.43 -12.27
CA LEU A 100 6.52 8.95 -11.00
C LEU A 100 6.07 7.49 -11.11
N SER A 101 5.44 7.12 -12.22
CA SER A 101 5.02 5.73 -12.48
C SER A 101 6.24 4.80 -12.55
N ALA A 102 7.28 5.19 -13.30
CA ALA A 102 8.53 4.43 -13.40
C ALA A 102 9.21 4.28 -12.03
N ALA A 103 9.41 5.38 -11.29
CA ALA A 103 10.07 5.35 -9.98
C ALA A 103 9.27 4.53 -8.94
N THR A 104 7.94 4.60 -8.96
CA THR A 104 7.11 3.79 -8.04
C THR A 104 7.07 2.31 -8.43
N THR A 105 7.15 2.00 -9.72
CA THR A 105 7.28 0.62 -10.22
C THR A 105 8.64 0.02 -9.85
N GLU A 106 9.71 0.78 -10.02
CA GLU A 106 11.05 0.36 -9.62
C GLU A 106 11.15 0.16 -8.10
N PHE A 107 10.59 1.08 -7.30
CA PHE A 107 10.55 0.94 -5.84
C PHE A 107 9.88 -0.38 -5.42
N ARG A 108 8.74 -0.74 -6.03
CA ARG A 108 8.03 -2.01 -5.78
C ARG A 108 8.85 -3.21 -6.22
N THR A 109 9.43 -3.15 -7.42
CA THR A 109 10.27 -4.21 -7.99
C THR A 109 11.47 -4.51 -7.09
N ASN A 110 12.13 -3.47 -6.57
CA ASN A 110 13.23 -3.62 -5.64
C ASN A 110 12.81 -4.34 -4.35
N ILE A 111 11.60 -4.10 -3.82
CA ILE A 111 11.06 -4.82 -2.65
C ILE A 111 10.79 -6.28 -3.00
N THR A 112 10.11 -6.54 -4.13
CA THR A 112 9.80 -7.91 -4.59
C THR A 112 11.06 -8.75 -4.78
N ASN A 113 12.11 -8.15 -5.33
CA ASN A 113 13.37 -8.82 -5.63
C ASN A 113 14.33 -8.88 -4.44
N ALA A 114 14.10 -8.10 -3.38
CA ALA A 114 14.97 -8.11 -2.21
C ALA A 114 14.80 -9.43 -1.44
N LYS A 115 15.89 -10.19 -1.38
CA LYS A 115 16.00 -11.42 -0.62
C LYS A 115 17.05 -11.25 0.46
N LYS A 116 16.80 -11.83 1.63
CA LYS A 116 17.80 -11.89 2.69
C LYS A 116 17.65 -13.20 3.45
N GLU A 117 18.61 -14.07 3.22
CA GLU A 117 18.74 -15.32 3.93
C GLU A 117 19.42 -15.12 5.28
N LEU A 118 18.96 -15.87 6.28
CA LEU A 118 19.48 -15.88 7.64
C LEU A 118 19.54 -17.32 8.14
N LYS A 119 20.74 -17.73 8.54
CA LYS A 119 21.00 -19.05 9.14
C LYS A 119 20.92 -18.96 10.67
N PHE A 120 20.30 -19.95 11.27
CA PHE A 120 20.11 -20.10 12.71
C PHE A 120 20.37 -21.55 13.15
N THR A 121 20.70 -21.73 14.43
CA THR A 121 20.69 -23.04 15.09
C THR A 121 19.32 -23.34 15.71
N GLY A 122 19.08 -24.59 16.11
CA GLY A 122 17.84 -24.98 16.80
C GLY A 122 17.64 -24.21 18.11
N ALA A 123 18.72 -24.00 18.87
CA ALA A 123 18.70 -23.19 20.09
C ALA A 123 18.29 -21.73 19.84
N GLN A 124 18.70 -21.15 18.71
CA GLN A 124 18.28 -19.79 18.33
C GLN A 124 16.81 -19.72 17.90
N LEU A 125 16.21 -20.85 17.51
CA LEU A 125 14.83 -20.95 17.06
C LEU A 125 13.89 -21.55 18.11
N GLU A 126 14.32 -21.63 19.38
CA GLU A 126 13.51 -22.15 20.48
C GLU A 126 12.13 -21.48 20.55
N GLY A 127 11.08 -22.29 20.72
CA GLY A 127 9.68 -21.86 20.82
C GLY A 127 8.92 -21.90 19.49
N LEU A 128 9.59 -22.11 18.36
CA LEU A 128 8.93 -22.32 17.08
C LEU A 128 8.28 -23.72 17.00
N PRO A 129 7.13 -23.86 16.30
CA PRO A 129 6.51 -25.16 16.08
C PRO A 129 7.42 -26.10 15.30
N GLU A 130 7.42 -27.39 15.67
CA GLU A 130 8.23 -28.42 15.00
C GLU A 130 7.93 -28.51 13.49
N SER A 131 6.65 -28.47 13.12
CA SER A 131 6.23 -28.46 11.72
C SER A 131 6.75 -27.26 10.92
N PHE A 132 7.08 -26.14 11.57
CA PHE A 132 7.75 -25.01 10.93
C PHE A 132 9.26 -25.24 10.82
N LEU A 133 9.89 -25.79 11.87
CA LEU A 133 11.32 -26.12 11.88
C LEU A 133 11.67 -27.14 10.78
N GLU A 134 10.84 -28.16 10.57
CA GLU A 134 11.00 -29.15 9.50
C GLU A 134 11.05 -28.52 8.10
N GLN A 135 10.22 -27.50 7.85
CA GLN A 135 10.15 -26.82 6.55
C GLN A 135 11.39 -25.96 6.23
N VAL A 136 12.14 -25.57 7.26
CA VAL A 136 13.27 -24.63 7.13
C VAL A 136 14.61 -25.23 7.52
N LYS A 137 14.63 -26.51 7.90
CA LYS A 137 15.85 -27.26 8.22
C LYS A 137 16.68 -27.47 6.95
N THR A 138 17.94 -27.06 7.00
CA THR A 138 18.89 -27.21 5.87
C THR A 138 20.07 -28.14 6.20
N SER A 139 20.32 -28.41 7.48
CA SER A 139 21.29 -29.41 7.95
C SER A 139 20.92 -29.85 9.38
N ASP A 140 21.75 -30.64 10.05
CA ASP A 140 21.47 -31.25 11.37
C ASP A 140 21.04 -30.22 12.43
N ASP A 141 21.82 -29.16 12.63
CA ASP A 141 21.52 -28.03 13.52
C ASP A 141 21.58 -26.69 12.76
N GLU A 142 21.15 -26.69 11.49
CA GLU A 142 21.08 -25.48 10.67
C GLU A 142 19.69 -25.30 10.08
N TYR A 143 19.14 -24.11 10.27
CA TYR A 143 17.84 -23.70 9.78
C TYR A 143 17.98 -22.39 9.01
N THR A 144 17.38 -22.33 7.82
CA THR A 144 17.53 -21.21 6.91
C THR A 144 16.20 -20.48 6.72
N LEU A 145 16.16 -19.21 7.17
CA LEU A 145 14.99 -18.35 7.06
C LEU A 145 15.20 -17.23 6.05
N GLN A 146 14.13 -16.88 5.33
CA GLN A 146 14.13 -15.76 4.39
C GLN A 146 13.39 -14.58 5.03
N ALA A 147 14.10 -13.47 5.32
CA ALA A 147 13.51 -12.31 6.00
C ALA A 147 12.41 -11.63 5.18
N ASN A 148 12.44 -11.75 3.86
CA ASN A 148 11.42 -11.26 2.93
C ASN A 148 10.15 -12.13 2.93
N VAL A 149 10.23 -13.41 3.29
CA VAL A 149 9.06 -14.30 3.34
C VAL A 149 8.24 -14.01 4.60
N THR A 150 7.03 -13.48 4.41
CA THR A 150 6.14 -13.06 5.51
C THR A 150 5.82 -14.20 6.47
N PHE A 151 5.62 -15.42 5.96
CA PHE A 151 5.38 -16.60 6.79
C PHE A 151 6.55 -16.89 7.75
N HIS A 152 7.80 -16.87 7.26
CA HIS A 152 8.99 -17.12 8.09
C HIS A 152 9.14 -16.02 9.14
N TYR A 153 9.00 -14.75 8.73
CA TYR A 153 9.07 -13.61 9.63
C TYR A 153 8.03 -13.71 10.76
N LEU A 154 6.75 -13.92 10.43
CA LEU A 154 5.68 -13.93 11.43
C LEU A 154 5.79 -15.10 12.42
N ASN A 155 6.26 -16.27 11.99
CA ASN A 155 6.52 -17.38 12.89
C ASN A 155 7.58 -17.01 13.93
N VAL A 156 8.73 -16.48 13.49
CA VAL A 156 9.78 -16.02 14.42
C VAL A 156 9.27 -14.93 15.36
N MET A 157 8.59 -13.91 14.82
CA MET A 157 8.15 -12.77 15.62
C MET A 157 7.11 -13.13 16.69
N ARG A 158 6.32 -14.19 16.48
CA ARG A 158 5.25 -14.61 17.41
C ARG A 158 5.68 -15.69 18.41
N SER A 159 6.71 -16.48 18.08
CA SER A 159 6.98 -17.72 18.81
C SER A 159 8.44 -17.93 19.21
N ALA A 160 9.41 -17.31 18.55
CA ALA A 160 10.82 -17.49 18.93
C ALA A 160 11.07 -16.82 20.28
N LYS A 161 11.45 -17.61 21.30
CA LYS A 161 11.76 -17.12 22.64
C LYS A 161 13.02 -16.24 22.69
N PRO A 162 14.13 -16.58 22.00
CA PRO A 162 15.33 -15.75 22.05
C PRO A 162 15.10 -14.36 21.41
N GLU A 163 15.24 -13.30 22.22
CA GLU A 163 15.07 -11.91 21.75
C GLU A 163 16.02 -11.58 20.60
N ALA A 164 17.26 -12.08 20.65
CA ALA A 164 18.27 -11.87 19.61
C ALA A 164 17.80 -12.34 18.23
N THR A 165 17.07 -13.46 18.18
CA THR A 165 16.51 -14.02 16.93
C THR A 165 15.44 -13.10 16.35
N ARG A 166 14.48 -12.67 17.18
CA ARG A 166 13.43 -11.72 16.78
C ARG A 166 14.03 -10.39 16.30
N LYS A 167 15.02 -9.87 17.04
CA LYS A 167 15.74 -8.63 16.71
C LYS A 167 16.46 -8.74 15.37
N ARG A 168 17.20 -9.83 15.13
CA ARG A 168 17.98 -10.06 13.90
C ARG A 168 17.06 -10.10 12.67
N ILE A 169 16.04 -10.95 12.66
CA ILE A 169 15.17 -11.07 11.48
C ILE A 169 14.35 -9.79 11.24
N SER A 170 13.89 -9.10 12.31
CA SER A 170 13.17 -7.83 12.19
C SER A 170 14.05 -6.72 11.61
N GLY A 171 15.31 -6.64 12.05
CA GLY A 171 16.28 -5.70 11.50
C GLY A 171 16.53 -5.92 10.02
N GLU A 172 16.79 -7.16 9.63
CA GLU A 172 17.08 -7.54 8.24
C GLU A 172 15.87 -7.32 7.32
N ARG A 173 14.66 -7.70 7.77
CA ARG A 173 13.42 -7.45 7.01
C ARG A 173 13.17 -5.96 6.78
N LYS A 174 13.41 -5.10 7.78
CA LYS A 174 13.23 -3.65 7.66
C LYS A 174 14.29 -2.96 6.80
N ARG A 175 15.40 -3.64 6.51
CA ARG A 175 16.50 -3.13 5.64
C ARG A 175 16.38 -3.60 4.19
N LEU A 176 15.42 -4.46 3.86
CA LEU A 176 15.20 -4.93 2.49
C LEU A 176 15.05 -3.75 1.53
N ALA A 177 15.80 -3.82 0.43
CA ALA A 177 15.88 -2.80 -0.62
C ALA A 177 16.31 -1.38 -0.17
N ARG A 178 16.71 -1.17 1.09
CA ARG A 178 16.96 0.16 1.67
C ARG A 178 17.84 1.06 0.78
N GLU A 179 19.00 0.55 0.38
CA GLU A 179 20.00 1.34 -0.35
C GLU A 179 19.49 1.81 -1.72
N LYS A 180 18.65 1.01 -2.39
CA LYS A 180 18.02 1.38 -3.67
C LYS A 180 16.78 2.27 -3.47
N ASN A 181 15.99 1.98 -2.43
CA ASN A 181 14.66 2.57 -2.28
C ASN A 181 14.63 3.89 -1.51
N ILE A 182 15.62 4.20 -0.67
CA ILE A 182 15.70 5.51 -0.02
C ILE A 182 15.84 6.64 -1.07
N PRO A 183 16.76 6.57 -2.05
CA PRO A 183 16.84 7.57 -3.11
C PRO A 183 15.55 7.67 -3.95
N LEU A 184 14.98 6.52 -4.35
CA LEU A 184 13.71 6.49 -5.09
C LEU A 184 12.56 7.11 -4.31
N LEU A 185 12.48 6.90 -3.00
CA LEU A 185 11.45 7.52 -2.17
C LEU A 185 11.56 9.05 -2.19
N LYS A 186 12.78 9.60 -2.13
CA LYS A 186 13.00 11.05 -2.24
C LYS A 186 12.50 11.58 -3.59
N THR A 187 12.85 10.90 -4.68
CA THR A 187 12.38 11.24 -6.03
C THR A 187 10.86 11.20 -6.12
N VAL A 188 10.23 10.12 -5.60
CA VAL A 188 8.76 9.97 -5.57
C VAL A 188 8.09 11.10 -4.80
N LEU A 189 8.63 11.50 -3.64
CA LEU A 189 8.07 12.60 -2.84
C LEU A 189 8.18 13.95 -3.57
N GLN A 190 9.31 14.22 -4.22
CA GLN A 190 9.53 15.43 -5.01
C GLN A 190 8.59 15.49 -6.21
N LEU A 191 8.52 14.42 -7.01
CA LEU A 191 7.62 14.33 -8.17
C LEU A 191 6.16 14.55 -7.76
N ARG A 192 5.72 13.92 -6.66
CA ARG A 192 4.37 14.12 -6.11
C ARG A 192 4.09 15.57 -5.72
N ALA A 193 5.03 16.22 -5.04
CA ALA A 193 4.88 17.62 -4.67
C ALA A 193 4.77 18.51 -5.92
N THR A 194 5.68 18.35 -6.88
CA THR A 194 5.70 19.15 -8.11
C THR A 194 4.43 18.95 -8.94
N ILE A 195 3.97 17.71 -9.13
CA ILE A 195 2.73 17.42 -9.87
C ILE A 195 1.52 18.06 -9.17
N ALA A 196 1.42 17.94 -7.85
CA ALA A 196 0.31 18.54 -7.09
C ALA A 196 0.27 20.06 -7.27
N THR A 197 1.42 20.73 -7.13
CA THR A 197 1.54 22.18 -7.30
C THR A 197 1.16 22.61 -8.72
N LYS A 198 1.67 21.93 -9.75
CA LYS A 198 1.32 22.23 -11.16
C LYS A 198 -0.17 22.07 -11.46
N LEU A 199 -0.86 21.18 -10.75
CA LEU A 199 -2.31 20.97 -10.88
C LEU A 199 -3.14 21.87 -9.94
N GLY A 200 -2.52 22.82 -9.24
CA GLY A 200 -3.21 23.77 -8.37
C GLY A 200 -3.52 23.27 -6.95
N TYR A 201 -2.92 22.16 -6.51
CA TYR A 201 -3.10 21.62 -5.15
C TYR A 201 -1.97 22.04 -4.22
N LYS A 202 -2.32 22.33 -2.96
CA LYS A 202 -1.34 22.67 -1.91
C LYS A 202 -0.38 21.51 -1.61
N THR A 203 -0.91 20.29 -1.54
CA THR A 203 -0.11 19.08 -1.30
C THR A 203 -0.60 17.91 -2.14
N TRP A 204 0.26 16.90 -2.30
CA TRP A 204 -0.14 15.62 -2.88
C TRP A 204 -1.27 14.93 -2.09
N ALA A 205 -1.34 15.15 -0.77
CA ALA A 205 -2.41 14.61 0.06
C ALA A 205 -3.76 15.24 -0.31
N ASP A 206 -3.81 16.55 -0.56
CA ASP A 206 -5.03 17.23 -1.03
C ASP A 206 -5.46 16.69 -2.40
N TYR A 207 -4.51 16.57 -3.33
CA TYR A 207 -4.76 15.94 -4.63
C TYR A 207 -5.31 14.50 -4.51
N LYS A 208 -4.79 13.68 -3.58
CA LYS A 208 -5.27 12.30 -3.41
C LYS A 208 -6.57 12.20 -2.61
N CYS A 209 -6.89 13.15 -1.75
CA CYS A 209 -8.05 13.10 -0.86
C CYS A 209 -9.31 13.75 -1.46
N GLU A 210 -9.18 14.62 -2.46
CA GLU A 210 -10.32 15.28 -3.10
C GLU A 210 -11.41 14.32 -3.62
N VAL A 211 -11.02 13.16 -4.13
CA VAL A 211 -11.95 12.13 -4.62
C VAL A 211 -12.36 11.12 -3.55
N LYS A 212 -11.94 11.32 -2.30
CA LYS A 212 -12.22 10.46 -1.15
C LYS A 212 -13.20 11.14 -0.21
N MET A 213 -13.84 10.36 0.66
CA MET A 213 -14.72 10.90 1.71
C MET A 213 -14.01 11.93 2.62
N ALA A 214 -12.70 11.80 2.84
CA ALA A 214 -11.93 12.76 3.63
C ALA A 214 -11.84 14.15 2.98
N GLY A 215 -12.00 14.28 1.66
CA GLY A 215 -12.00 15.54 0.91
C GLY A 215 -10.64 16.24 0.78
N ASN A 216 -9.80 16.27 1.81
CA ASN A 216 -8.50 16.93 1.77
C ASN A 216 -7.49 16.29 2.74
N GLY A 217 -6.22 16.69 2.64
CA GLY A 217 -5.14 16.12 3.45
C GLY A 217 -5.21 16.51 4.94
N THR A 218 -5.75 17.69 5.25
CA THR A 218 -5.91 18.18 6.63
C THR A 218 -6.91 17.32 7.40
N THR A 219 -8.10 17.11 6.85
CA THR A 219 -9.16 16.28 7.45
C THR A 219 -8.68 14.84 7.66
N ALA A 220 -7.97 14.26 6.68
CA ALA A 220 -7.39 12.93 6.82
C ALA A 220 -6.37 12.86 7.98
N ARG A 221 -5.53 13.89 8.14
CA ARG A 221 -4.55 13.97 9.23
C ARG A 221 -5.22 14.15 10.59
N GLU A 222 -6.22 15.02 10.69
CA GLU A 222 -6.97 15.28 11.93
C GLU A 222 -7.64 14.01 12.43
N PHE A 223 -8.33 13.28 11.54
CA PHE A 223 -8.90 11.97 11.87
C PHE A 223 -7.88 11.00 12.47
N LEU A 224 -6.68 10.88 11.87
CA LEU A 224 -5.62 10.01 12.38
C LEU A 224 -5.10 10.47 13.75
N MET A 225 -5.01 11.78 13.98
CA MET A 225 -4.54 12.34 15.25
C MET A 225 -5.58 12.18 16.36
N ASP A 226 -6.86 12.33 16.05
CA ASP A 226 -7.95 12.08 16.99
C ASP A 226 -8.04 10.59 17.34
N LEU A 227 -7.93 9.71 16.34
CA LEU A 227 -7.87 8.27 16.56
C LEU A 227 -6.68 7.89 17.46
N LYS A 228 -5.50 8.44 17.19
CA LYS A 228 -4.32 8.24 18.05
C LYS A 228 -4.60 8.68 19.49
N ARG A 229 -5.17 9.88 19.68
CA ARG A 229 -5.48 10.42 21.02
C ARG A 229 -6.46 9.53 21.78
N GLY A 230 -7.48 9.02 21.11
CA GLY A 230 -8.48 8.12 21.72
C GLY A 230 -7.91 6.74 22.07
N LEU A 231 -6.95 6.23 21.28
CA LEU A 231 -6.32 4.93 21.52
C LEU A 231 -5.16 4.98 22.52
N GLU A 232 -4.57 6.16 22.77
CA GLU A 232 -3.37 6.30 23.61
C GLU A 232 -3.54 5.71 25.03
N PRO A 233 -4.64 5.91 25.78
CA PRO A 233 -4.79 5.32 27.12
C PRO A 233 -4.78 3.79 27.09
N LYS A 234 -5.45 3.21 26.08
CA LYS A 234 -5.50 1.76 25.90
C LYS A 234 -4.15 1.20 25.48
N TRP A 235 -3.45 1.90 24.57
CA TRP A 235 -2.10 1.57 24.15
C TRP A 235 -1.12 1.54 25.33
N GLN A 236 -1.12 2.56 26.20
CA GLN A 236 -0.26 2.61 27.38
C GLN A 236 -0.56 1.45 28.36
N SER A 237 -1.85 1.15 28.59
CA SER A 237 -2.25 0.02 29.43
C SER A 237 -1.81 -1.34 28.88
N GLU A 238 -1.87 -1.55 27.56
CA GLU A 238 -1.39 -2.79 26.94
C GLU A 238 0.14 -2.86 26.90
N LEU A 239 0.80 -1.73 26.69
CA LEU A 239 2.26 -1.63 26.72
C LEU A 239 2.84 -2.03 28.09
N GLU A 240 2.21 -1.59 29.18
CA GLU A 240 2.61 -2.00 30.54
C GLU A 240 2.38 -3.50 30.75
N GLN A 241 1.24 -4.05 30.29
CA GLN A 241 1.00 -5.49 30.37
C GLN A 241 2.06 -6.31 29.63
N PHE A 242 2.45 -5.91 28.42
CA PHE A 242 3.51 -6.59 27.69
C PHE A 242 4.88 -6.42 28.34
N THR A 243 5.14 -5.26 28.96
CA THR A 243 6.39 -5.01 29.69
C THR A 243 6.48 -5.88 30.93
N GLU A 244 5.37 -6.04 31.67
CA GLU A 244 5.32 -6.93 32.84
C GLU A 244 5.50 -8.39 32.45
N LEU A 245 4.86 -8.84 31.36
CA LEU A 245 5.11 -10.19 30.82
C LEU A 245 6.59 -10.40 30.48
N LYS A 246 7.25 -9.39 29.91
CA LYS A 246 8.68 -9.44 29.62
C LYS A 246 9.51 -9.56 30.87
N ARG A 247 9.29 -8.70 31.88
CA ARG A 247 10.00 -8.75 33.17
C ARG A 247 9.85 -10.11 33.83
N ARG A 248 8.65 -10.69 33.80
CA ARG A 248 8.36 -12.02 34.35
C ARG A 248 9.08 -13.13 33.61
N GLU A 249 9.08 -13.10 32.28
CA GLU A 249 9.75 -14.13 31.46
C GLU A 249 11.28 -14.05 31.59
N THR A 250 11.86 -12.85 31.62
CA THR A 250 13.32 -12.67 31.67
C THR A 250 13.89 -12.68 33.09
N GLY A 251 13.05 -12.50 34.12
CA GLY A 251 13.48 -12.28 35.50
C GLY A 251 14.20 -10.95 35.73
N ASP A 252 14.16 -10.03 34.75
CA ASP A 252 14.80 -8.72 34.81
C ASP A 252 13.75 -7.63 35.00
N ALA A 253 13.70 -7.05 36.21
CA ALA A 253 12.77 -5.98 36.56
C ALA A 253 12.96 -4.70 35.72
N ASN A 254 14.14 -4.49 35.14
CA ASN A 254 14.45 -3.33 34.30
C ASN A 254 14.20 -3.58 32.80
N ALA A 255 13.70 -4.77 32.43
CA ALA A 255 13.43 -5.09 31.05
C ALA A 255 12.39 -4.14 30.45
N THR A 256 12.65 -3.69 29.22
CA THR A 256 11.75 -2.81 28.46
C THR A 256 11.32 -3.47 27.18
N LEU A 257 10.05 -3.28 26.81
CA LEU A 257 9.52 -3.78 25.54
C LEU A 257 10.18 -3.05 24.36
N LYS A 258 10.66 -3.82 23.38
CA LYS A 258 11.21 -3.29 22.13
C LYS A 258 10.30 -3.63 20.95
N MET A 259 10.53 -2.97 19.81
CA MET A 259 9.71 -3.18 18.61
C MET A 259 9.71 -4.62 18.09
N TRP A 260 10.74 -5.41 18.38
CA TRP A 260 10.82 -6.82 18.00
C TRP A 260 10.19 -7.77 19.05
N ASP A 261 9.65 -7.23 20.13
CA ASP A 261 8.99 -7.98 21.19
C ASP A 261 7.46 -7.99 21.06
N ALA A 262 6.89 -6.96 20.42
CA ALA A 262 5.45 -6.72 20.40
C ALA A 262 4.62 -7.93 19.96
N PHE A 263 4.97 -8.59 18.85
CA PHE A 263 4.24 -9.76 18.36
C PHE A 263 4.34 -10.97 19.29
N TYR A 264 5.48 -11.12 19.96
CA TYR A 264 5.73 -12.25 20.86
C TYR A 264 4.89 -12.12 22.12
N TYR A 265 4.95 -10.98 22.81
CA TYR A 265 4.18 -10.77 24.04
C TYR A 265 2.68 -10.59 23.78
N MET A 266 2.28 -10.07 22.62
CA MET A 266 0.87 -10.11 22.21
C MET A 266 0.36 -11.54 22.06
N ASN A 267 1.17 -12.43 21.47
CA ASN A 267 0.82 -13.84 21.33
C ASN A 267 0.81 -14.57 22.68
N LEU A 268 1.78 -14.27 23.56
CA LEU A 268 1.84 -14.83 24.91
C LEU A 268 0.62 -14.40 25.74
N LEU A 269 0.30 -13.10 25.77
CA LEU A 269 -0.88 -12.58 26.47
C LEU A 269 -2.16 -13.24 25.96
N LYS A 270 -2.27 -13.42 24.64
CA LYS A 270 -3.43 -14.07 24.03
C LYS A 270 -3.61 -15.51 24.54
N LYS A 271 -2.52 -16.28 24.61
CA LYS A 271 -2.52 -17.64 25.13
C LYS A 271 -2.86 -17.70 26.62
N GLU A 272 -2.39 -16.75 27.42
CA GLU A 272 -2.66 -16.74 28.87
C GLU A 272 -4.07 -16.29 29.23
N LYS A 273 -4.68 -15.39 28.45
CA LYS A 273 -5.98 -14.78 28.80
C LYS A 273 -7.18 -15.35 28.05
N TYR A 274 -6.98 -15.98 26.89
CA TYR A 274 -8.07 -16.32 25.97
C TYR A 274 -7.93 -17.70 25.31
N SER A 275 -7.01 -18.55 25.78
CA SER A 275 -6.86 -19.95 25.36
C SER A 275 -7.02 -20.85 26.58
#